data_AF-A0A7S3S8J2-F1
#
_entry.id   AF-A0A7S3S8J2-F1
#
_cell.length_a   1.000
_cell.length_b   1.000
_cell.length_c   1.000
_cell.angle_alpha   90.00
_cell.angle_beta   90.00
_cell.angle_gamma   90.00
#
_symmetry.space_group_name_H-M   'P 1'
#
loop_
_entity.id
_entity.type
_entity.pdbx_description
1 polymer ?
#
loop_
_entity_poly.entity_id
_entity_poly.type
_entity_poly.pdbx_seq_one_letter_code
_entity_poly.pdbx_strand_id
1 'polypeptide(L)'
;MYAEPRFVNHLDESSIERITGVYRSLFSTAPPDFAVLDLCSSWVSHFPEELMTNARVVVHGLSSRELEANTQATERHVQNLNLDQRLPWQDDSFDFVTIALSVQYLTEPLSVFKEMHRVLKPGGMAVIVFSHR
;
A
#
# COMPACT_ATOMS: atom_id res chain seq x y z
N MET A 1 -13.01 16.30 -0.40
CA MET A 1 -13.05 16.66 1.03
C MET A 1 -13.20 15.36 1.82
N TYR A 2 -12.09 14.71 2.19
CA TYR A 2 -12.05 13.66 3.20
C TYR A 2 -11.91 14.38 4.55
N ALA A 3 -13.03 14.74 5.19
CA ALA A 3 -13.02 15.66 6.33
C ALA A 3 -12.89 14.99 7.70
N GLU A 4 -13.10 13.67 7.82
CA GLU A 4 -13.07 12.97 9.10
C GLU A 4 -12.35 11.61 8.93
N PRO A 5 -11.31 11.32 9.74
CA PRO A 5 -10.66 10.01 9.73
C PRO A 5 -11.66 8.92 10.08
N ARG A 6 -11.67 7.83 9.31
CA ARG A 6 -12.53 6.67 9.59
C ARG A 6 -11.67 5.51 10.07
N PHE A 7 -11.54 5.39 11.38
CA PHE A 7 -10.96 4.21 12.02
C PHE A 7 -11.96 3.05 12.05
N VAL A 8 -12.39 2.60 10.87
CA VAL A 8 -13.32 1.48 10.72
C VAL A 8 -12.71 0.49 9.75
N ASN A 9 -12.56 -0.77 10.18
CA ASN A 9 -12.26 -1.85 9.26
C ASN A 9 -13.49 -2.10 8.39
N HIS A 10 -13.39 -1.77 7.11
CA HIS A 10 -14.44 -2.05 6.12
C HIS A 10 -14.47 -3.52 5.68
N LEU A 11 -13.52 -4.32 6.15
CA LEU A 11 -13.40 -5.75 5.92
C LEU A 11 -13.84 -6.54 7.15
N ASP A 12 -14.53 -7.66 6.93
CA ASP A 12 -14.69 -8.70 7.94
C ASP A 12 -13.36 -9.42 8.22
N GLU A 13 -13.29 -10.12 9.36
CA GLU A 13 -12.09 -10.84 9.80
C GLU A 13 -11.60 -11.86 8.76
N SER A 14 -12.52 -12.57 8.11
CA SER A 14 -12.16 -13.59 7.10
C SER A 14 -11.50 -12.98 5.86
N SER A 15 -11.90 -11.78 5.48
CA SER A 15 -11.30 -11.01 4.40
C SER A 15 -9.92 -10.50 4.78
N ILE A 16 -9.74 -10.07 6.04
CA ILE A 16 -8.44 -9.69 6.60
C ILE A 16 -7.48 -10.89 6.65
N GLU A 17 -7.95 -12.05 7.07
CA GLU A 17 -7.13 -13.27 7.07
C GLU A 17 -6.69 -13.66 5.65
N ARG A 18 -7.60 -13.59 4.68
CA ARG A 18 -7.29 -13.88 3.27
C ARG A 18 -6.26 -12.92 2.70
N ILE A 19 -6.43 -11.61 2.87
CA ILE A 19 -5.49 -10.63 2.32
C ILE A 19 -4.11 -10.75 3.00
N THR A 20 -4.08 -10.94 4.32
CA THR A 20 -2.84 -11.18 5.07
C THR A 20 -2.14 -12.45 4.58
N GLY A 21 -2.90 -13.52 4.31
CA GLY A 21 -2.38 -14.78 3.77
C GLY A 21 -1.79 -14.64 2.36
N VAL A 22 -2.41 -13.84 1.50
CA VAL A 22 -1.86 -13.51 0.17
C VAL A 22 -0.54 -12.75 0.32
N TYR A 23 -0.50 -11.69 1.12
CA TYR A 23 0.74 -10.92 1.33
C TYR A 23 1.85 -11.77 1.92
N ARG A 24 1.54 -12.64 2.89
CA ARG A 24 2.48 -13.62 3.43
C ARG A 24 3.09 -14.51 2.36
N SER A 25 2.27 -15.07 1.48
CA SER A 25 2.77 -15.91 0.39
C SER A 25 3.70 -15.13 -0.54
N LEU A 26 3.34 -13.90 -0.91
CA LEU A 26 4.13 -13.09 -1.85
C LEU A 26 5.44 -12.60 -1.21
N PHE A 27 5.35 -12.03 0.00
CA PHE A 27 6.49 -11.41 0.69
C PHE A 27 7.49 -12.44 1.22
N SER A 28 7.08 -13.70 1.45
CA SER A 28 8.00 -14.76 1.88
C SER A 28 9.13 -15.07 0.90
N THR A 29 9.01 -14.62 -0.35
CA THR A 29 10.04 -14.77 -1.39
C THR A 29 11.04 -13.61 -1.42
N ALA A 30 10.77 -12.55 -0.66
CA ALA A 30 11.56 -11.33 -0.64
C ALA A 30 12.79 -11.44 0.28
N PRO A 31 13.84 -10.64 0.06
CA PRO A 31 14.92 -10.52 1.02
C PRO A 31 14.40 -9.93 2.34
N PRO A 32 15.07 -10.19 3.50
CA PRO A 32 14.56 -9.75 4.81
C PRO A 32 14.35 -8.24 4.96
N ASP A 33 15.09 -7.42 4.21
CA ASP A 33 15.09 -5.96 4.23
C ASP A 33 14.35 -5.33 3.04
N PHE A 34 13.41 -6.08 2.45
CA PHE A 34 12.63 -5.60 1.31
C PHE A 34 11.84 -4.32 1.61
N ALA A 35 11.53 -3.58 0.54
CA ALA A 35 10.74 -2.36 0.59
C ALA A 35 9.36 -2.58 -0.04
N VAL A 36 8.31 -2.18 0.68
CA VAL A 36 6.92 -2.20 0.21
C VAL A 36 6.32 -0.79 0.29
N LEU A 37 5.65 -0.38 -0.79
CA LEU A 37 4.86 0.84 -0.86
C LEU A 37 3.36 0.49 -0.89
N ASP A 38 2.63 0.89 0.14
CA ASP A 38 1.18 0.73 0.23
C ASP A 38 0.46 2.00 -0.21
N LEU A 39 -0.04 1.99 -1.45
CA LEU A 39 -0.76 3.11 -2.04
C LEU A 39 -2.22 3.15 -1.59
N CYS A 40 -2.69 4.37 -1.38
CA CYS A 40 -4.04 4.66 -0.87
C CYS A 40 -4.34 3.92 0.45
N SER A 41 -3.30 3.75 1.28
CA SER A 41 -3.36 3.19 2.62
C SER A 41 -4.13 4.11 3.57
N SER A 42 -4.60 3.50 4.65
CA SER A 42 -5.13 4.19 5.83
C SER A 42 -4.29 3.77 7.05
N TRP A 43 -4.94 3.60 8.21
CA TRP A 43 -4.32 3.26 9.49
C TRP A 43 -3.93 1.78 9.64
N VAL A 44 -4.21 0.92 8.66
CA VAL A 44 -3.80 -0.50 8.68
C VAL A 44 -3.56 -0.99 7.25
N SER A 45 -2.44 -1.72 7.05
CA SER A 45 -2.05 -2.29 5.73
C SER A 45 -2.33 -3.79 5.60
N HIS A 46 -2.62 -4.46 6.72
CA HIS A 46 -2.87 -5.91 6.80
C HIS A 46 -1.68 -6.77 6.36
N PHE A 47 -0.44 -6.27 6.50
CA PHE A 47 0.74 -7.08 6.23
C PHE A 47 1.01 -8.06 7.37
N PRO A 48 1.59 -9.24 7.07
CA PRO A 48 1.96 -10.23 8.09
C PRO A 48 3.08 -9.70 8.98
N GLU A 49 2.78 -9.47 10.27
CA GLU A 49 3.68 -8.81 11.22
C GLU A 49 5.06 -9.48 11.30
N GLU A 50 5.13 -10.81 11.23
CA GLU A 50 6.38 -11.56 11.33
C GLU A 50 7.35 -11.32 10.18
N LEU A 51 6.89 -10.77 9.05
CA LEU A 51 7.73 -10.41 7.91
C LEU A 51 8.11 -8.92 7.89
N MET A 52 7.48 -8.09 8.73
CA MET A 52 7.65 -6.63 8.67
C MET A 52 8.81 -6.10 9.51
N THR A 53 9.37 -6.89 10.42
CA THR A 53 10.38 -6.46 11.41
C THR A 53 11.57 -5.70 10.81
N ASN A 54 12.07 -6.14 9.66
CA ASN A 54 13.21 -5.52 8.97
C ASN A 54 12.81 -4.85 7.64
N ALA A 55 11.54 -4.95 7.25
CA ALA A 55 11.06 -4.42 5.99
C ALA A 55 10.91 -2.89 6.08
N ARG A 56 11.22 -2.21 4.98
CA ARG A 56 10.84 -0.80 4.82
C ARG A 56 9.40 -0.74 4.34
N VAL A 57 8.50 -0.35 5.23
CA VAL A 57 7.07 -0.17 4.91
C VAL A 57 6.78 1.31 4.72
N VAL A 58 6.44 1.71 3.50
CA VAL A 58 6.04 3.07 3.15
C VAL A 58 4.54 3.09 2.92
N VAL A 59 3.81 3.93 3.64
CA VAL A 59 2.35 4.08 3.46
C VAL A 59 2.04 5.42 2.83
N HIS A 60 1.19 5.40 1.81
CA HIS A 60 0.77 6.57 1.05
C HIS A 60 -0.75 6.75 1.16
N GLY A 61 -1.23 7.95 1.46
CA GLY A 61 -2.68 8.21 1.52
C GLY A 61 -3.07 9.69 1.56
N LEU A 62 -4.35 9.95 1.79
CA LEU A 62 -4.91 11.31 1.80
C LEU A 62 -4.90 11.95 3.20
N SER A 63 -4.84 11.16 4.26
CA SER A 63 -5.02 11.61 5.65
C SER A 63 -3.76 11.35 6.44
N SER A 64 -3.03 12.42 6.80
CA SER A 64 -1.86 12.31 7.69
C SER A 64 -2.20 11.56 8.97
N ARG A 65 -3.36 11.86 9.58
CA ARG A 65 -3.81 11.25 10.83
C ARG A 65 -4.03 9.74 10.72
N GLU A 66 -4.54 9.25 9.60
CA GLU A 66 -4.70 7.81 9.38
C GLU A 66 -3.33 7.15 9.19
N LEU A 67 -2.46 7.75 8.38
CA LEU A 67 -1.12 7.21 8.15
C LEU A 67 -0.29 7.17 9.44
N GLU A 68 -0.38 8.21 10.29
CA GLU A 68 0.29 8.24 11.60
C GLU A 68 -0.18 7.11 12.53
N ALA A 69 -1.44 6.70 12.42
CA ALA A 69 -1.98 5.58 13.18
C ALA A 69 -1.57 4.20 12.64
N ASN A 70 -0.97 4.13 11.45
CA ASN A 70 -0.49 2.87 10.89
C ASN A 70 0.78 2.40 11.60
N THR A 71 0.66 1.39 12.44
CA THR A 71 1.75 0.86 13.26
C THR A 71 2.79 0.06 12.48
N GLN A 72 2.44 -0.41 11.27
CA GLN A 72 3.37 -1.14 10.40
C GLN A 72 4.26 -0.19 9.59
N ALA A 73 3.89 1.10 9.47
CA ALA A 73 4.60 2.06 8.64
C ALA A 73 5.92 2.54 9.26
N THR A 74 6.99 2.42 8.47
CA THR A 74 8.31 3.01 8.71
C THR A 74 8.45 4.42 8.11
N GLU A 75 7.67 4.72 7.07
CA GLU A 75 7.62 6.00 6.37
C GLU A 75 6.18 6.30 5.95
N ARG A 76 5.79 7.58 5.95
CA ARG A 76 4.42 8.03 5.67
C ARG A 76 4.47 9.17 4.64
N HIS A 77 3.62 9.08 3.62
CA HIS A 77 3.53 10.11 2.58
C HIS A 77 2.07 10.50 2.30
N VAL A 78 1.77 11.80 2.42
CA VAL A 78 0.45 12.33 2.11
C VAL A 78 0.44 12.94 0.72
N GLN A 79 -0.34 12.34 -0.17
CA GLN A 79 -0.49 12.80 -1.55
C GLN A 79 -1.85 12.37 -2.10
N ASN A 80 -2.43 13.23 -2.93
CA ASN A 80 -3.66 12.93 -3.66
C ASN A 80 -3.34 12.55 -5.11
N LEU A 81 -3.37 11.26 -5.40
CA LEU A 81 -3.13 10.72 -6.75
C LEU A 81 -4.19 11.09 -7.78
N ASN A 82 -5.32 11.67 -7.37
CA ASN A 82 -6.29 12.25 -8.31
C ASN A 82 -5.96 13.71 -8.70
N LEU A 83 -4.95 14.32 -8.06
CA LEU A 83 -4.45 15.66 -8.40
C LEU A 83 -3.05 15.61 -9.00
N ASP A 84 -2.18 14.77 -8.45
CA ASP A 84 -0.82 14.54 -8.94
C ASP A 84 -0.49 13.06 -8.84
N GLN A 85 -0.32 12.40 -9.98
CA GLN A 85 -0.03 10.96 -10.05
C GLN A 85 1.45 10.65 -9.81
N ARG A 86 2.36 11.64 -9.87
CA ARG A 86 3.81 11.42 -9.78
C ARG A 86 4.21 11.05 -8.36
N LEU A 87 4.73 9.85 -8.17
CA LEU A 87 5.19 9.39 -6.85
C LEU A 87 6.57 10.00 -6.51
N PRO A 88 6.81 10.47 -5.28
CA PRO A 88 8.02 11.20 -4.91
C PRO A 88 9.29 10.33 -4.81
N TRP A 89 9.16 9.01 -5.00
CA TRP A 89 10.30 8.09 -4.94
C TRP A 89 10.99 7.92 -6.28
N GLN A 90 12.27 7.57 -6.22
CA GLN A 90 13.09 7.27 -7.38
C GLN A 90 12.61 6.00 -8.09
N ASP A 91 13.13 5.78 -9.28
CA ASP A 91 12.92 4.54 -10.01
C ASP A 91 13.48 3.37 -9.19
N ASP A 92 12.96 2.15 -9.38
CA ASP A 92 13.51 0.92 -8.79
C ASP A 92 13.70 0.97 -7.25
N SER A 93 12.77 1.60 -6.53
CA SER A 93 12.87 1.81 -5.07
C SER A 93 12.19 0.74 -4.23
N PHE A 94 11.23 -0.02 -4.79
CA PHE A 94 10.38 -0.95 -4.05
C PHE A 94 10.39 -2.36 -4.64
N ASP A 95 10.37 -3.37 -3.76
CA ASP A 95 10.18 -4.76 -4.13
C ASP A 95 8.69 -5.07 -4.38
N PHE A 96 7.81 -4.40 -3.62
CA PHE A 96 6.36 -4.50 -3.78
C PHE A 96 5.69 -3.13 -3.79
N VAL A 97 4.65 -2.99 -4.61
CA VAL A 97 3.70 -1.87 -4.53
C VAL A 97 2.29 -2.45 -4.41
N THR A 98 1.61 -2.12 -3.32
CA THR A 98 0.28 -2.61 -3.01
C THR A 98 -0.77 -1.50 -3.16
N ILE A 99 -1.99 -1.88 -3.51
CA ILE A 99 -3.17 -1.02 -3.37
C ILE A 99 -4.36 -1.91 -3.00
N ALA A 100 -4.81 -1.77 -1.76
CA ALA A 100 -5.93 -2.55 -1.21
C ALA A 100 -7.21 -1.71 -1.20
N LEU A 101 -8.23 -2.20 -1.89
CA LEU A 101 -9.62 -1.71 -1.87
C LEU A 101 -9.81 -0.25 -2.31
N SER A 102 -8.82 0.33 -2.97
CA SER A 102 -8.80 1.76 -3.31
C SER A 102 -8.64 2.05 -4.80
N VAL A 103 -8.30 1.06 -5.62
CA VAL A 103 -8.02 1.26 -7.06
C VAL A 103 -9.22 1.86 -7.81
N GLN A 104 -10.44 1.51 -7.41
CA GLN A 104 -11.69 2.00 -8.01
C GLN A 104 -11.96 3.49 -7.76
N TYR A 105 -11.21 4.14 -6.86
CA TYR A 105 -11.34 5.57 -6.58
C TYR A 105 -10.31 6.43 -7.35
N LEU A 106 -9.40 5.81 -8.10
CA LEU A 106 -8.44 6.53 -8.92
C LEU A 106 -9.12 7.06 -10.19
N THR A 107 -8.94 8.35 -10.48
CA THR A 107 -9.45 8.98 -11.71
C THR A 107 -8.57 8.70 -12.92
N GLU A 108 -7.27 8.47 -12.69
CA GLU A 108 -6.29 8.13 -13.72
C GLU A 108 -5.48 6.86 -13.35
N PRO A 109 -6.11 5.68 -13.28
CA PRO A 109 -5.44 4.47 -12.82
C PRO A 109 -4.26 4.08 -13.73
N LEU A 110 -4.34 4.32 -15.04
CA LEU A 110 -3.23 4.03 -15.96
C LEU A 110 -1.99 4.89 -15.67
N SER A 111 -2.17 6.16 -15.32
CA SER A 111 -1.07 7.06 -14.95
C SER A 111 -0.42 6.61 -13.64
N VAL A 112 -1.24 6.21 -12.65
CA VAL A 112 -0.75 5.64 -11.39
C VAL A 112 -0.03 4.31 -11.61
N PHE A 113 -0.53 3.42 -12.46
CA PHE A 113 0.12 2.13 -12.75
C PHE A 113 1.48 2.30 -13.44
N LYS A 114 1.65 3.33 -14.27
CA LYS A 114 2.97 3.69 -14.83
C LYS A 114 3.94 4.10 -13.74
N GLU A 115 3.49 4.87 -12.75
CA GLU A 115 4.32 5.25 -11.61
C GLU A 115 4.61 4.08 -10.68
N MET A 116 3.64 3.18 -10.44
CA MET A 116 3.88 1.91 -9.73
C MET A 116 4.98 1.11 -10.43
N HIS A 117 4.90 0.95 -11.74
CA HIS A 117 5.93 0.27 -12.52
C HIS A 117 7.28 0.98 -12.43
N ARG A 118 7.32 2.31 -12.52
CA ARG A 118 8.56 3.09 -12.44
C ARG A 118 9.27 2.89 -11.09
N VAL A 119 8.54 2.90 -9.98
CA VAL A 119 9.14 2.76 -8.64
C VAL A 119 9.43 1.31 -8.25
N LEU A 120 8.89 0.33 -8.97
CA LEU A 120 9.20 -1.08 -8.74
C LEU A 120 10.59 -1.42 -9.27
N LYS A 121 11.38 -2.12 -8.46
CA LYS A 121 12.65 -2.73 -8.89
C LYS A 121 12.40 -3.73 -10.03
N PRO A 122 13.42 -4.04 -10.85
CA PRO A 122 13.33 -5.14 -11.80
C PRO A 122 12.99 -6.45 -11.08
N GLY A 123 11.90 -7.11 -11.49
CA GLY A 123 11.37 -8.31 -10.84
C GLY A 123 10.46 -8.06 -9.62
N GLY A 124 10.27 -6.80 -9.23
CA GLY A 124 9.30 -6.40 -8.22
C GLY A 124 7.85 -6.61 -8.67
N MET A 125 6.93 -6.55 -7.72
CA MET A 125 5.53 -6.94 -7.95
C MET A 125 4.53 -5.87 -7.53
N ALA A 126 3.59 -5.58 -8.45
CA ALA A 126 2.40 -4.80 -8.13
C ALA A 126 1.28 -5.74 -7.67
N VAL A 127 0.67 -5.46 -6.51
CA VAL A 127 -0.43 -6.25 -5.95
C VAL A 127 -1.66 -5.36 -5.77
N ILE A 128 -2.70 -5.64 -6.53
CA ILE A 128 -3.96 -4.88 -6.49
C ILE A 128 -5.03 -5.80 -5.92
N VAL A 129 -5.58 -5.43 -4.76
CA VAL A 129 -6.68 -6.15 -4.13
C VAL A 129 -7.93 -5.30 -4.22
N PHE A 130 -9.01 -5.85 -4.77
CA PHE A 130 -10.29 -5.17 -4.85
C PHE A 130 -11.40 -6.16 -4.44
N SER A 131 -12.45 -5.64 -3.81
CA SER A 131 -13.62 -6.45 -3.49
C SER A 131 -14.61 -6.38 -4.65
N HIS A 132 -15.23 -7.51 -4.96
CA HIS A 132 -16.47 -7.53 -5.72
C HIS A 132 -17.62 -7.32 -4.74
N ARG A 133 -18.46 -6.32 -4.98
CA ARG A 133 -19.76 -6.14 -4.33
C ARG A 133 -20.85 -6.52 -5.30
#